data_AF-A0A1A8L194-F1
#
_entry.id   AF-A0A1A8L194-F1
#
_cell.length_a   1.000
_cell.length_b   1.000
_cell.length_c   1.000
_cell.angle_alpha   90.00
_cell.angle_beta   90.00
_cell.angle_gamma   90.00
#
_symmetry.space_group_name_H-M   'P 1'
#
loop_
_entity.id
_entity.type
_entity.pdbx_description
1 polymer ?
#
loop_
_entity_poly.entity_id
_entity_poly.type
_entity_poly.pdbx_seq_one_letter_code
_entity_poly.pdbx_strand_id
1 'polypeptide(L)'
;IWYGILEGIGILSVITNAFVIAVTSDFIPRLVYAYKYGPCAGQSQSAEGCMMGYVNASLSIFRVSDFERRSQPRTNGSDMFEEAVRFCRYRDYREPPDSAEPYSYTLQFWHVLAARLAFIIVFEHMVFAIKTLIAYLIPDLPKDLRDRMRREKYLIQEMMYEAELERLQKEKREKKKKGRVHHKEWP
;
A
#
# COMPACT_ATOMS: atom_id res chain seq x y z
N ILE A 1 -18.00 14.91 -5.85
CA ILE A 1 -17.75 14.83 -4.38
C ILE A 1 -17.53 13.38 -3.96
N TRP A 2 -18.55 12.50 -4.07
CA TRP A 2 -18.44 11.08 -3.66
C TRP A 2 -17.32 10.29 -4.33
N TYR A 3 -17.06 10.49 -5.63
CA TYR A 3 -15.96 9.82 -6.33
C TYR A 3 -14.60 10.09 -5.67
N GLY A 4 -14.30 11.35 -5.33
CA GLY A 4 -13.04 11.71 -4.66
C GLY A 4 -12.94 11.15 -3.25
N ILE A 5 -14.06 11.03 -2.53
CA ILE A 5 -14.10 10.38 -1.20
C ILE A 5 -13.77 8.89 -1.34
N LEU A 6 -14.39 8.20 -2.30
CA LEU A 6 -14.14 6.77 -2.54
C LEU A 6 -12.70 6.51 -2.97
N GLU A 7 -12.12 7.38 -3.79
CA GLU A 7 -10.72 7.29 -4.18
C GLU A 7 -9.79 7.47 -2.97
N GLY A 8 -10.05 8.46 -2.12
CA GLY A 8 -9.29 8.70 -0.88
C GLY A 8 -9.37 7.53 0.10
N ILE A 9 -10.57 6.99 0.33
CA ILE A 9 -10.77 5.82 1.19
C ILE A 9 -10.04 4.61 0.61
N GLY A 10 -10.03 4.43 -0.72
CA GLY A 10 -9.29 3.37 -1.39
C GLY A 10 -7.79 3.42 -1.09
N ILE A 11 -7.17 4.60 -1.18
CA ILE A 11 -5.74 4.78 -0.87
C ILE A 11 -5.45 4.53 0.60
N LEU A 12 -6.25 5.12 1.51
CA LEU A 12 -6.07 4.94 2.96
C LEU A 12 -6.28 3.48 3.40
N SER A 13 -7.19 2.77 2.75
CA SER A 13 -7.46 1.36 3.01
C SER A 13 -6.23 0.49 2.73
N VAL A 14 -5.50 0.75 1.63
CA VAL A 14 -4.28 -0.02 1.31
C VAL A 14 -3.23 0.17 2.40
N ILE A 15 -2.97 1.41 2.79
CA ILE A 15 -1.99 1.76 3.84
C ILE A 15 -2.40 1.09 5.16
N THR A 16 -3.65 1.25 5.57
CA THR A 16 -4.15 0.70 6.84
C THR A 16 -4.03 -0.82 6.89
N ASN A 17 -4.39 -1.52 5.81
CA ASN A 17 -4.26 -2.97 5.74
C ASN A 17 -2.79 -3.44 5.79
N ALA A 18 -1.88 -2.70 5.16
CA ALA A 18 -0.44 -2.98 5.24
C ALA A 18 0.06 -2.91 6.69
N PHE A 19 -0.31 -1.85 7.41
CA PHE A 19 0.05 -1.67 8.82
C PHE A 19 -0.59 -2.73 9.73
N VAL A 20 -1.86 -3.08 9.50
CA VAL A 20 -2.52 -4.17 10.25
C VAL A 20 -1.73 -5.46 10.08
N ILE A 21 -1.42 -5.88 8.85
CA ILE A 21 -0.67 -7.11 8.62
C ILE A 21 0.74 -7.03 9.21
N ALA A 22 1.43 -5.90 9.10
CA ALA A 22 2.81 -5.78 9.58
C ALA A 22 2.93 -5.74 11.12
N VAL A 23 2.03 -5.01 11.79
CA VAL A 23 2.14 -4.69 13.21
C VAL A 23 1.40 -5.68 14.09
N THR A 24 0.16 -6.03 13.74
CA THR A 24 -0.69 -6.88 14.60
C THR A 24 -0.50 -8.37 14.33
N SER A 25 -0.04 -8.74 13.13
CA SER A 25 0.22 -10.14 12.80
C SER A 25 1.57 -10.63 13.31
N ASP A 26 1.60 -11.92 13.64
CA ASP A 26 2.83 -12.66 13.94
C ASP A 26 3.55 -13.15 12.68
N PHE A 27 3.08 -12.78 11.49
CA PHE A 27 3.66 -13.23 10.23
C PHE A 27 5.14 -12.82 10.09
N ILE A 28 5.45 -11.52 10.23
CA ILE A 28 6.80 -10.98 10.06
C ILE A 28 7.80 -11.54 11.09
N PRO A 29 7.54 -11.51 12.41
CA PRO A 29 8.48 -12.07 13.38
C PRO A 29 8.72 -13.58 13.20
N ARG A 30 7.69 -14.35 12.83
CA ARG A 30 7.85 -15.79 12.52
C ARG A 30 8.72 -16.01 11.29
N LEU A 31 8.54 -15.20 10.25
CA LEU A 31 9.35 -15.24 9.03
C LEU A 31 10.82 -14.92 9.33
N VAL A 32 11.07 -13.81 10.03
CA VAL A 32 12.43 -13.40 10.44
C VAL A 32 13.08 -14.48 11.28
N TYR A 33 12.33 -15.07 12.23
CA TYR A 33 12.84 -16.19 13.02
C TYR A 33 13.22 -17.36 12.12
N ALA A 34 12.29 -17.90 11.32
CA ALA A 34 12.53 -19.08 10.48
C ALA A 34 13.74 -18.95 9.55
N TYR A 35 13.96 -17.75 8.99
CA TYR A 35 15.03 -17.51 8.03
C TYR A 35 16.37 -17.05 8.63
N LYS A 36 16.39 -16.45 9.82
CA LYS A 36 17.61 -15.87 10.40
C LYS A 36 18.05 -16.47 11.74
N TYR A 37 17.11 -16.91 12.57
CA TYR A 37 17.35 -17.30 13.97
C TYR A 37 16.95 -18.73 14.31
N GLY A 38 16.02 -19.30 13.55
CA GLY A 38 15.50 -20.63 13.75
C GLY A 38 16.44 -21.70 13.19
N PRO A 39 16.13 -22.99 13.47
CA PRO A 39 16.95 -24.13 13.04
C PRO A 39 17.22 -24.18 11.52
N CYS A 40 16.38 -23.53 10.71
CA CYS A 40 16.44 -23.53 9.26
C CYS A 40 17.30 -22.41 8.64
N ALA A 41 17.87 -21.49 9.43
CA ALA A 41 18.61 -20.33 8.94
C ALA A 41 19.99 -20.65 8.32
N GLY A 42 20.53 -21.86 8.53
CA GLY A 42 21.92 -22.23 8.20
C GLY A 42 22.11 -23.39 7.20
N GLN A 43 21.03 -23.89 6.59
CA GLN A 43 21.00 -25.03 5.64
C GLN A 43 21.01 -26.43 6.29
N SER A 44 20.32 -27.35 5.61
CA SER A 44 20.28 -28.81 5.77
C SER A 44 19.46 -29.37 6.94
N GLN A 45 18.17 -29.59 6.66
CA GLN A 45 17.31 -30.62 7.25
C GLN A 45 17.52 -30.84 8.76
N SER A 46 17.13 -29.85 9.56
CA SER A 46 16.65 -30.18 10.89
C SER A 46 15.43 -31.10 10.67
N ALA A 47 15.49 -32.36 11.11
CA ALA A 47 14.30 -33.22 11.16
C ALA A 47 13.20 -32.62 12.05
N GLU A 48 13.59 -31.64 12.88
CA GLU A 48 12.75 -30.78 13.69
C GLU A 48 12.17 -29.61 12.87
N GLY A 49 10.92 -29.22 13.13
CA GLY A 49 10.27 -28.14 12.38
C GLY A 49 10.98 -26.78 12.54
N CYS A 50 11.02 -25.97 11.46
CA CYS A 50 11.70 -24.66 11.44
C CYS A 50 11.23 -23.65 12.50
N MET A 51 10.09 -23.89 13.14
CA MET A 51 9.50 -23.03 14.17
C MET A 51 9.75 -23.54 15.60
N MET A 52 10.50 -24.64 15.75
CA MET A 52 10.89 -25.13 17.07
C MET A 52 11.68 -24.06 17.82
N GLY A 53 11.30 -23.84 19.07
CA GLY A 53 11.91 -22.80 19.90
C GLY A 53 11.39 -21.37 19.67
N TYR A 54 10.51 -21.14 18.68
CA TYR A 54 10.00 -19.78 18.39
C TYR A 54 9.38 -19.10 19.61
N VAL A 55 8.54 -19.81 20.38
CA VAL A 55 7.89 -19.25 21.57
C VAL A 55 8.94 -18.81 22.59
N ASN A 56 9.95 -19.64 22.87
CA ASN A 56 11.01 -19.30 23.82
C ASN A 56 11.88 -18.15 23.31
N ALA A 57 12.13 -18.04 22.00
CA ALA A 57 12.86 -16.93 21.40
C ALA A 57 12.04 -15.63 21.30
N SER A 58 10.71 -15.72 21.26
CA SER A 58 9.79 -14.57 21.20
C SER A 58 9.47 -13.96 22.57
N LEU A 59 9.99 -14.57 23.64
CA LEU A 59 9.74 -14.16 25.01
C LEU A 59 11.05 -13.69 25.66
N SER A 60 11.01 -12.48 26.20
CA SER A 60 12.07 -11.93 27.04
C SER A 60 11.86 -12.32 28.50
N ILE A 61 12.96 -12.46 29.24
CA ILE A 61 12.94 -12.83 30.66
C ILE A 61 13.05 -11.55 31.49
N PHE A 62 12.17 -11.42 32.49
CA PHE A 62 12.18 -10.36 33.48
C PHE A 62 12.39 -10.94 34.88
N ARG A 63 13.31 -10.37 35.66
CA ARG A 63 13.50 -10.75 37.06
C ARG A 63 12.55 -9.97 37.94
N VAL A 64 11.74 -10.66 38.74
CA VAL A 64 10.69 -10.02 39.57
C VAL A 64 11.28 -9.07 40.63
N SER A 65 12.53 -9.28 41.06
CA SER A 65 13.22 -8.35 41.98
C SER A 65 13.46 -6.97 41.38
N ASP A 66 13.45 -6.84 40.05
CA ASP A 66 13.86 -5.62 39.35
C ASP A 66 12.66 -4.69 39.10
N PHE A 67 11.47 -5.03 39.62
CA PHE A 67 10.32 -4.14 39.62
C PHE A 67 10.58 -2.88 40.45
N GLU A 68 10.24 -1.73 39.88
CA GLU A 68 10.16 -0.47 40.62
C GLU A 68 9.21 -0.59 41.82
N ARG A 69 9.52 0.07 42.92
CA ARG A 69 8.74 -0.01 44.18
C ARG A 69 7.22 0.20 44.00
N ARG A 70 6.80 1.00 43.01
CA ARG A 70 5.38 1.27 42.74
C ARG A 70 4.66 0.17 41.95
N SER A 71 5.42 -0.61 41.18
CA SER A 71 4.91 -1.64 40.27
C SER A 71 5.17 -3.06 40.81
N GLN A 72 5.72 -3.20 42.01
CA GLN A 72 5.94 -4.49 42.63
C GLN A 72 4.61 -5.21 42.87
N PRO A 73 4.51 -6.49 42.48
CA PRO A 73 3.31 -7.27 42.69
C PRO A 73 3.07 -7.47 44.20
N ARG A 74 1.80 -7.40 44.61
CA ARG A 74 1.39 -7.53 46.03
C ARG A 74 1.64 -8.94 46.58
N THR A 75 1.67 -9.93 45.70
CA THR A 75 1.97 -11.32 46.03
C THR A 75 3.23 -11.73 45.27
N ASN A 76 4.02 -12.62 45.86
CA ASN A 76 5.19 -13.24 45.24
C ASN A 76 4.80 -14.45 44.36
N GLY A 77 3.51 -14.64 44.11
CA GLY A 77 2.97 -15.80 43.37
C GLY A 77 2.83 -17.08 44.20
N SER A 78 3.21 -17.09 45.49
CA SER A 78 3.15 -18.30 46.34
C SER A 78 1.75 -18.87 46.53
N ASP A 79 0.73 -18.02 46.36
CA ASP A 79 -0.68 -18.43 46.49
C ASP A 79 -1.15 -19.26 45.29
N MET A 80 -0.46 -19.16 44.14
CA MET A 80 -0.84 -19.81 42.88
C MET A 80 0.17 -20.86 42.43
N PHE A 81 1.44 -20.65 42.74
CA PHE A 81 2.54 -21.58 42.53
C PHE A 81 3.13 -21.85 43.91
N GLU A 82 3.34 -23.11 44.30
CA GLU A 82 3.82 -23.50 45.63
C GLU A 82 5.16 -22.81 46.05
N GLU A 83 5.86 -22.19 45.10
CA GLU A 83 7.08 -21.40 45.31
C GLU A 83 6.95 -19.96 44.79
N ALA A 84 7.71 -19.05 45.40
CA ALA A 84 7.81 -17.65 44.93
C ALA A 84 8.39 -17.56 43.51
N VAL A 85 7.69 -16.83 42.63
CA VAL A 85 8.08 -16.62 41.25
C VAL A 85 9.27 -15.66 41.16
N ARG A 86 10.41 -16.16 40.66
CA ARG A 86 11.64 -15.36 40.50
C ARG A 86 11.76 -14.69 39.12
N PHE A 87 11.26 -15.36 38.09
CA PHE A 87 11.37 -14.91 36.70
C PHE A 87 10.01 -14.96 36.02
N CYS A 88 9.69 -13.91 35.27
CA CYS A 88 8.52 -13.82 34.42
C CYS A 88 8.96 -13.72 32.96
N ARG A 89 8.13 -14.21 32.04
CA ARG A 89 8.35 -14.05 30.60
C ARG A 89 7.32 -13.10 30.01
N TYR A 90 7.76 -12.16 29.17
CA TYR A 90 6.90 -11.22 28.47
C TYR A 90 7.29 -11.15 27.00
N ARG A 91 6.35 -10.74 26.17
CA ARG A 91 6.51 -10.76 24.72
C ARG A 91 7.27 -9.51 24.26
N ASP A 92 8.58 -9.67 24.08
CA ASP A 92 9.48 -8.65 23.53
C ASP A 92 10.82 -9.31 23.12
N TYR A 93 11.70 -8.56 22.49
CA TYR A 93 13.05 -8.99 22.07
C TYR A 93 14.14 -8.20 22.80
N ARG A 94 14.30 -8.47 24.10
CA ARG A 94 15.23 -7.80 25.00
C ARG A 94 16.26 -8.75 25.60
N GLU A 95 17.41 -8.19 25.94
CA GLU A 95 18.49 -8.91 26.58
C GLU A 95 18.09 -9.39 27.99
N PRO A 96 18.55 -10.58 28.42
CA PRO A 96 18.22 -11.15 29.72
C PRO A 96 18.82 -10.34 30.88
N PRO A 97 18.32 -10.52 32.12
CA PRO A 97 18.79 -9.78 33.29
C PRO A 97 20.27 -10.02 33.64
N ASP A 98 20.85 -11.12 33.17
CA ASP A 98 22.25 -11.50 33.45
C ASP A 98 23.23 -11.04 32.35
N SER A 99 22.76 -10.29 31.34
CA SER A 99 23.60 -9.75 30.27
C SER A 99 24.38 -8.50 30.71
N ALA A 100 25.33 -8.06 29.87
CA ALA A 100 26.09 -6.83 30.12
C ALA A 100 25.21 -5.57 30.12
N GLU A 101 24.13 -5.57 29.33
CA GLU A 101 23.16 -4.48 29.23
C GLU A 101 21.73 -5.05 29.42
N PRO A 102 21.31 -5.30 30.67
CA PRO A 102 20.05 -5.98 30.95
C PRO A 102 18.85 -5.16 30.43
N TYR A 103 17.85 -5.86 29.89
CA TYR A 103 16.60 -5.28 29.38
C TYR A 103 16.73 -4.33 28.17
N SER A 104 17.93 -4.19 27.60
CA SER A 104 18.15 -3.46 26.35
C SER A 104 17.57 -4.21 25.13
N TYR A 105 17.40 -3.51 24.01
CA TYR A 105 16.88 -4.12 22.78
C TYR A 105 17.93 -5.00 22.10
N THR A 106 17.55 -6.23 21.79
CA THR A 106 18.40 -7.18 21.03
C THR A 106 18.47 -6.78 19.55
N LEU A 107 19.44 -7.33 18.82
CA LEU A 107 19.47 -7.21 17.34
C LEU A 107 18.24 -7.83 16.67
N GLN A 108 17.60 -8.82 17.30
CA GLN A 108 16.38 -9.45 16.77
C GLN A 108 15.22 -8.45 16.72
N PHE A 109 15.11 -7.56 17.72
CA PHE A 109 14.14 -6.46 17.70
C PHE A 109 14.27 -5.63 16.42
N TRP A 110 15.51 -5.20 16.11
CA TRP A 110 15.80 -4.34 14.97
C TRP A 110 15.58 -5.04 13.63
N HIS A 111 15.93 -6.33 13.51
CA HIS A 111 15.63 -7.09 12.31
C HIS A 111 14.12 -7.24 12.07
N VAL A 112 13.34 -7.51 13.12
CA VAL A 112 11.88 -7.59 13.02
C VAL A 112 11.28 -6.24 12.65
N LEU A 113 11.76 -5.15 13.26
CA LEU A 113 11.30 -3.79 12.94
C LEU A 113 11.62 -3.43 11.47
N ALA A 114 12.85 -3.67 11.03
CA ALA A 114 13.25 -3.41 9.65
C ALA A 114 12.43 -4.24 8.66
N ALA A 115 12.21 -5.52 8.94
CA ALA A 115 11.38 -6.39 8.12
C ALA A 115 9.91 -5.92 8.04
N ARG A 116 9.34 -5.41 9.14
CA ARG A 116 7.99 -4.83 9.15
C ARG A 116 7.90 -3.62 8.23
N LEU A 117 8.85 -2.70 8.33
CA LEU A 117 8.89 -1.49 7.49
C LEU A 117 9.08 -1.85 6.01
N ALA A 118 10.01 -2.77 5.72
CA ALA A 118 10.23 -3.25 4.35
C ALA A 118 8.97 -3.93 3.77
N PHE A 119 8.27 -4.74 4.56
CA PHE A 119 7.03 -5.38 4.14
C PHE A 119 5.95 -4.35 3.80
N ILE A 120 5.76 -3.31 4.62
CA ILE A 120 4.78 -2.25 4.35
C ILE A 120 5.08 -1.59 3.00
N ILE A 121 6.33 -1.19 2.76
CA ILE A 121 6.75 -0.55 1.51
C ILE A 121 6.46 -1.47 0.31
N VAL A 122 6.91 -2.73 0.36
CA VAL A 122 6.72 -3.68 -0.74
C VAL A 122 5.24 -3.95 -1.00
N PHE A 123 4.44 -4.16 0.06
CA PHE A 123 3.01 -4.43 -0.05
C PHE A 123 2.27 -3.25 -0.67
N GLU A 124 2.53 -2.03 -0.21
CA GLU A 124 1.92 -0.81 -0.76
C GLU A 124 2.25 -0.66 -2.25
N HIS A 125 3.53 -0.73 -2.63
CA HIS A 125 3.94 -0.59 -4.04
C HIS A 125 3.36 -1.69 -4.92
N MET A 126 3.30 -2.93 -4.43
CA MET A 126 2.67 -4.04 -5.14
C MET A 126 1.18 -3.78 -5.40
N VAL A 127 0.43 -3.36 -4.36
CA VAL A 127 -1.01 -3.10 -4.51
C VAL A 127 -1.28 -1.89 -5.40
N PHE A 128 -0.47 -0.82 -5.29
CA PHE A 128 -0.57 0.31 -6.22
C PHE A 128 -0.24 -0.09 -7.66
N ALA A 129 0.78 -0.93 -7.88
CA ALA A 129 1.10 -1.45 -9.20
C ALA A 129 -0.02 -2.32 -9.78
N ILE A 130 -0.68 -3.14 -8.95
CA ILE A 130 -1.85 -3.91 -9.39
C ILE A 130 -3.02 -2.98 -9.71
N LYS A 131 -3.26 -1.94 -8.90
CA LYS A 131 -4.29 -0.93 -9.17
C LYS A 131 -4.05 -0.23 -10.51
N THR A 132 -2.81 0.19 -10.79
CA THR A 132 -2.47 0.84 -12.06
C THR A 132 -2.55 -0.12 -13.25
N LEU A 133 -2.16 -1.39 -13.07
CA LEU A 133 -2.33 -2.43 -14.09
C LEU A 133 -3.81 -2.66 -14.41
N ILE A 134 -4.69 -2.74 -13.40
CA ILE A 134 -6.14 -2.91 -13.61
C ILE A 134 -6.71 -1.70 -14.35
N ALA A 135 -6.34 -0.47 -13.95
CA ALA A 135 -6.76 0.75 -14.63
C ALA A 135 -6.27 0.81 -16.10
N TYR A 136 -5.11 0.21 -16.39
CA TYR A 136 -4.62 0.07 -17.76
C TYR A 136 -5.41 -0.97 -18.57
N LEU A 137 -5.74 -2.12 -17.97
CA LEU A 137 -6.47 -3.21 -18.64
C LEU A 137 -7.93 -2.87 -18.91
N ILE A 138 -8.57 -2.12 -18.01
CA ILE A 138 -9.97 -1.71 -18.12
C ILE A 138 -9.97 -0.20 -18.39
N PRO A 139 -9.85 0.25 -19.65
CA PRO A 139 -9.91 1.66 -19.96
C PRO A 139 -11.29 2.20 -19.61
N ASP A 140 -11.34 3.36 -18.94
CA ASP A 140 -12.57 4.03 -18.48
C ASP A 140 -13.62 4.27 -19.57
N LEU A 141 -13.20 4.22 -20.85
CA LEU A 141 -14.08 4.36 -22.00
C LEU A 141 -14.01 3.11 -22.89
N PRO A 142 -15.11 2.35 -23.05
CA PRO A 142 -15.15 1.20 -23.93
C PRO A 142 -14.88 1.61 -25.38
N LYS A 143 -14.23 0.73 -26.15
CA LYS A 143 -13.80 1.00 -27.53
C LYS A 143 -14.96 1.47 -28.42
N ASP A 144 -16.13 0.85 -28.30
CA ASP A 144 -17.31 1.19 -29.10
C ASP A 144 -17.80 2.64 -28.87
N LEU A 145 -17.82 3.13 -27.62
CA LEU A 145 -18.18 4.53 -27.34
C LEU A 145 -17.13 5.51 -27.87
N ARG A 146 -15.85 5.15 -27.79
CA ARG A 146 -14.76 5.95 -28.34
C ARG A 146 -14.87 6.07 -29.86
N ASP A 147 -15.21 4.99 -30.53
CA ASP A 147 -15.38 4.94 -31.98
C ASP A 147 -16.63 5.71 -32.41
N ARG A 148 -17.75 5.59 -31.69
CA ARG A 148 -18.96 6.39 -31.93
C ARG A 148 -18.69 7.89 -31.76
N MET A 149 -18.04 8.31 -30.68
CA MET A 149 -17.67 9.73 -30.49
C MET A 149 -16.73 10.22 -31.61
N ARG A 150 -15.79 9.39 -32.07
CA ARG A 150 -14.89 9.77 -33.16
C ARG A 150 -15.64 9.92 -34.48
N ARG A 151 -16.60 9.04 -34.76
CA ARG A 151 -17.49 9.14 -35.93
C ARG A 151 -18.37 10.39 -35.89
N GLU A 152 -19.02 10.66 -34.75
CA GLU A 152 -19.84 11.86 -34.58
C GLU A 152 -19.00 13.14 -34.77
N LYS A 153 -17.80 13.21 -34.19
CA LYS A 153 -16.88 14.34 -34.40
C LYS A 153 -16.51 14.52 -35.86
N TYR A 154 -16.21 13.43 -36.56
CA TYR A 154 -15.86 13.47 -37.98
C TYR A 154 -17.04 14.01 -38.82
N LEU A 155 -18.25 13.47 -38.62
CA LEU A 155 -19.45 13.91 -39.32
C LEU A 155 -19.78 15.39 -39.04
N ILE A 156 -19.64 15.84 -37.80
CA ILE A 156 -19.84 17.26 -37.44
C ILE A 156 -18.82 18.16 -38.16
N GLN A 157 -17.56 17.73 -38.24
CA GLN A 157 -16.51 18.49 -38.91
C GLN A 157 -16.75 18.58 -40.43
N GLU A 158 -17.20 17.49 -41.05
CA GLU A 158 -17.56 17.45 -42.47
C GLU A 158 -18.73 18.39 -42.78
N MET A 159 -19.83 18.32 -42.01
CA MET A 159 -20.97 19.23 -42.14
C MET A 159 -20.58 20.70 -41.97
N MET A 160 -19.69 21.00 -41.01
CA MET A 160 -19.21 22.38 -40.79
C MET A 160 -18.40 22.89 -41.98
N TYR A 161 -17.53 22.05 -42.54
CA TYR A 161 -16.70 22.38 -43.70
C TYR A 161 -17.56 22.64 -44.95
N GLU A 162 -18.55 21.78 -45.22
CA GLU A 162 -19.48 21.97 -46.33
C GLU A 162 -20.28 23.28 -46.19
N ALA A 163 -20.80 23.57 -45.00
CA ALA A 163 -21.53 24.80 -44.73
C ALA A 163 -20.66 26.06 -44.92
N GLU A 164 -19.39 26.02 -44.51
CA GLU A 164 -18.44 27.11 -44.74
C GLU A 164 -18.13 27.29 -46.22
N LEU A 165 -17.94 26.19 -46.96
CA LEU A 165 -17.73 26.21 -48.40
C LEU A 165 -18.92 26.84 -49.14
N GLU A 166 -20.15 26.46 -48.78
CA GLU A 166 -21.37 27.06 -49.32
C GLU A 166 -21.48 28.56 -49.02
N ARG A 167 -21.11 28.97 -47.81
CA ARG A 167 -21.10 30.40 -47.42
C ARG A 167 -20.11 31.20 -48.25
N LEU A 168 -18.89 30.71 -48.42
CA LEU A 168 -17.86 31.34 -49.25
C LEU A 168 -18.27 31.42 -50.73
N GLN A 169 -18.95 30.39 -51.25
CA GLN A 169 -19.47 30.41 -52.61
C GLN A 169 -20.59 31.45 -52.80
N LYS A 170 -21.50 31.58 -51.83
CA LYS A 170 -22.54 32.63 -51.84
C LYS A 170 -21.92 34.02 -51.84
N GLU A 171 -20.95 34.29 -50.96
CA GLU A 171 -20.23 35.57 -50.91
C GLU A 171 -19.52 35.89 -52.24
N LYS A 172 -18.86 34.90 -52.87
CA LYS A 172 -18.24 35.08 -54.20
C LYS A 172 -19.27 35.41 -55.28
N ARG A 173 -20.43 34.75 -55.28
CA ARG A 173 -21.53 35.01 -56.23
C ARG A 173 -22.10 36.41 -56.05
N GLU A 174 -22.29 36.85 -54.81
CA GLU A 174 -22.74 38.22 -54.50
C GLU A 174 -21.74 39.28 -54.94
N LYS A 175 -20.44 39.08 -54.67
CA LYS A 175 -19.37 39.97 -55.16
C LYS A 175 -19.37 40.05 -56.69
N LYS A 176 -19.52 38.92 -57.40
CA LYS A 176 -19.66 38.90 -58.87
C LYS A 176 -20.91 39.65 -59.35
N LYS A 177 -22.05 39.52 -58.67
CA LYS A 177 -23.28 40.27 -59.00
C LYS A 177 -23.07 41.77 -58.79
N LYS A 178 -22.54 42.21 -57.65
CA LYS A 178 -22.23 43.63 -57.39
C LYS A 178 -21.26 44.21 -58.41
N GLY A 179 -20.20 43.47 -58.76
CA GLY A 179 -19.25 43.89 -59.82
C GLY A 179 -19.90 44.01 -61.20
N ARG A 180 -20.82 43.10 -61.57
CA ARG A 180 -21.60 43.19 -62.82
C ARG A 180 -22.61 44.33 -62.84
N VAL A 181 -23.22 44.66 -61.70
CA VAL A 181 -24.13 45.80 -61.59
C VAL A 181 -23.34 47.11 -61.74
N HIS A 182 -22.19 47.21 -61.07
CA HIS A 182 -21.34 48.41 -61.18
C HIS A 182 -20.79 48.64 -62.60
N HIS A 183 -20.45 47.56 -63.33
CA HIS A 183 -20.05 47.65 -64.74
C HIS A 183 -21.19 48.01 -65.71
N LYS A 184 -22.47 47.91 -65.31
CA LYS A 184 -23.62 48.27 -66.14
C LYS A 184 -24.11 49.71 -65.89
N GLU A 185 -23.57 50.40 -64.89
CA GLU A 185 -23.99 51.74 -64.48
C GLU A 185 -23.08 52.86 -65.00
N TRP A 186 -22.00 52.54 -65.73
CA TRP A 186 -21.15 53.52 -66.40
C TRP A 186 -21.25 53.37 -67.92
N PRO A 187 -21.66 54.43 -68.65
CA PRO A 187 -21.83 54.41 -70.11
C PRO A 187 -20.51 54.31 -70.88
#